data_AF-J9FYR7-F1
#
_entry.id   AF-J9FYR7-F1
#
_cell.length_a   1.000
_cell.length_b   1.000
_cell.length_c   1.000
_cell.angle_alpha   90.00
_cell.angle_beta   90.00
_cell.angle_gamma   90.00
#
_symmetry.space_group_name_H-M   'P 1'
#
loop_
_entity.id
_entity.type
_entity.pdbx_description
1 polymer ?
#
loop_
_entity_poly.entity_id
_entity_poly.type
_entity_poly.pdbx_seq_one_letter_code
_entity_poly.pdbx_strand_id
1 'polypeptide(L)'
;MQTDGSFCTFLIANQSGKSIITNEGTYKVTSDSTVVEHVTGSITDPTLVGKNNRITYQFKDKDEVNVTYRMPGASRDGHETWVRVKLEMPE
;
A
#
# COMPACT_ATOMS: atom_id res chain seq x y z
N MET A 1 1.17 6.65 -12.31
CA MET A 1 0.29 5.81 -11.47
C MET A 1 -0.59 5.01 -12.41
N GLN A 2 -0.83 3.73 -12.11
CA GLN A 2 -1.89 2.99 -12.81
C GLN A 2 -3.20 3.76 -12.60
N THR A 3 -3.82 4.22 -13.68
CA THR A 3 -5.02 5.08 -13.64
C THR A 3 -6.31 4.27 -13.56
N ASP A 4 -6.19 2.95 -13.53
CA ASP A 4 -7.29 1.98 -13.52
C ASP A 4 -7.81 1.68 -12.10
N GLY A 5 -7.15 2.22 -11.07
CA GLY A 5 -7.50 1.97 -9.67
C GLY A 5 -6.99 0.65 -9.13
N SER A 6 -6.02 0.01 -9.79
CA SER A 6 -5.35 -1.20 -9.27
C SER A 6 -4.19 -0.83 -8.33
N PHE A 7 -3.94 -1.66 -7.31
CA PHE A 7 -2.73 -1.56 -6.50
C PHE A 7 -2.05 -2.92 -6.34
N CYS A 8 -0.75 -2.89 -6.13
CA CYS A 8 -0.02 -4.02 -5.56
C CYS A 8 1.11 -3.52 -4.65
N THR A 9 1.44 -4.35 -3.66
CA THR A 9 2.69 -4.24 -2.90
C THR A 9 3.54 -5.45 -3.24
N PHE A 10 4.85 -5.28 -3.31
CA PHE A 10 5.76 -6.39 -3.56
C PHE A 10 7.01 -6.24 -2.70
N LEU A 11 7.57 -7.38 -2.32
CA LEU A 11 8.83 -7.48 -1.60
C LEU A 11 9.90 -7.95 -2.56
N ILE A 12 11.04 -7.26 -2.58
CA ILE A 12 12.27 -7.76 -3.23
C ILE A 12 12.95 -8.69 -2.22
N ALA A 13 12.77 -10.00 -2.42
CA ALA A 13 13.37 -11.03 -1.58
C ALA A 13 14.81 -11.29 -2.02
N ASN A 14 15.76 -10.61 -1.36
CA ASN A 14 17.22 -10.85 -1.36
C ASN A 14 18.01 -10.58 -2.67
N GLN A 15 19.33 -10.78 -2.59
CA GLN A 15 20.35 -10.50 -3.61
C GLN A 15 20.13 -11.19 -4.97
N SER A 16 19.25 -12.18 -5.05
CA SER A 16 18.90 -12.83 -6.31
C SER A 16 17.90 -12.04 -7.18
N GLY A 17 17.41 -10.90 -6.68
CA GLY A 17 16.53 -9.99 -7.42
C GLY A 17 15.11 -10.53 -7.63
N LYS A 18 14.71 -11.57 -6.88
CA LYS A 18 13.35 -12.12 -6.97
C LYS A 18 12.39 -11.20 -6.23
N SER A 19 11.34 -10.79 -6.92
CA SER A 19 10.25 -9.99 -6.36
C SER A 19 9.00 -10.86 -6.23
N ILE A 20 8.29 -10.70 -5.11
CA ILE A 20 7.04 -11.42 -4.84
C ILE A 20 5.96 -10.38 -4.53
N ILE A 21 4.84 -10.44 -5.23
CA ILE A 21 3.65 -9.64 -4.89
C ILE A 21 3.13 -10.12 -3.55
N THR A 22 3.06 -9.21 -2.58
CA THR A 22 2.63 -9.51 -1.21
C THR A 22 1.16 -9.25 -1.00
N ASN A 23 0.61 -8.20 -1.62
CA ASN A 23 -0.81 -7.87 -1.62
C ASN A 23 -1.18 -7.23 -2.97
N GLU A 24 -2.43 -7.40 -3.38
CA GLU A 24 -2.98 -6.81 -4.60
C GLU A 24 -4.49 -6.58 -4.48
N GLY A 25 -5.00 -5.70 -5.33
CA GLY A 25 -6.43 -5.44 -5.45
C GLY A 25 -6.73 -4.13 -6.13
N THR A 26 -7.85 -3.51 -5.74
CA THR A 26 -8.26 -2.20 -6.25
C THR A 26 -8.29 -1.18 -5.13
N TYR A 27 -8.17 0.10 -5.47
CA TYR A 27 -8.24 1.20 -4.52
C TYR A 27 -9.16 2.31 -5.02
N LYS A 28 -9.76 3.04 -4.08
CA LYS A 28 -10.56 4.24 -4.36
C LYS A 28 -10.24 5.32 -3.33
N VAL A 29 -9.85 6.49 -3.81
CA VAL A 29 -9.73 7.70 -2.98
C VAL A 29 -11.13 8.14 -2.58
N THR A 30 -11.39 8.25 -1.28
CA THR A 30 -12.71 8.57 -0.72
C THR A 30 -12.79 9.97 -0.13
N SER A 31 -11.65 10.62 0.14
CA SER A 31 -11.54 12.03 0.51
C SER A 31 -10.11 12.52 0.29
N ASP A 32 -9.84 13.78 0.61
CA ASP A 32 -8.49 14.39 0.53
C ASP A 32 -7.42 13.67 1.37
N SER A 33 -7.83 12.85 2.35
CA SER A 33 -6.94 12.16 3.30
C SER A 33 -7.26 10.68 3.48
N THR A 34 -8.13 10.10 2.65
CA THR A 34 -8.54 8.69 2.80
C THR A 34 -8.59 7.94 1.49
N VAL A 35 -8.12 6.70 1.52
CA VAL A 35 -8.22 5.74 0.44
C VAL A 35 -8.73 4.41 1.00
N VAL A 36 -9.55 3.71 0.23
CA VAL A 36 -10.02 2.37 0.56
C VAL A 36 -9.45 1.40 -0.46
N GLU A 37 -8.68 0.43 0.01
CA GLU A 37 -8.23 -0.71 -0.78
C GLU A 37 -9.22 -1.87 -0.60
N HIS A 38 -9.60 -2.53 -1.70
CA HIS A 38 -10.28 -3.80 -1.70
C HIS A 38 -9.28 -4.88 -2.09
N VAL A 39 -8.91 -5.73 -1.13
CA VAL A 39 -7.83 -6.72 -1.28
C VAL A 39 -8.36 -7.95 -2.02
N THR A 40 -7.76 -8.29 -3.16
CA THR A 40 -8.10 -9.50 -3.94
C THR A 40 -7.06 -10.61 -3.78
N GLY A 41 -5.84 -10.27 -3.33
CA GLY A 41 -4.79 -11.23 -3.01
C GLY A 41 -3.90 -10.74 -1.87
N SER A 42 -3.55 -11.64 -0.96
CA SER A 42 -2.55 -11.40 0.10
C SER A 42 -1.86 -12.70 0.48
N ILE A 43 -0.54 -12.71 0.45
CA ILE A 43 0.27 -13.84 0.95
C ILE A 43 0.69 -13.65 2.41
N THR A 44 0.65 -12.40 2.89
CA THR A 44 1.10 -12.04 4.24
C THR A 44 0.00 -12.29 5.28
N ASP A 45 -1.26 -12.08 4.90
CA ASP A 45 -2.43 -12.42 5.69
C ASP A 45 -3.60 -12.80 4.77
N PRO A 46 -3.85 -14.11 4.56
CA PRO A 46 -4.96 -14.58 3.71
C PRO A 46 -6.34 -14.13 4.19
N THR A 47 -6.49 -13.75 5.46
CA THR A 47 -7.78 -13.33 6.01
C THR A 47 -8.22 -11.95 5.52
N LEU A 48 -7.33 -11.21 4.84
CA LEU A 48 -7.62 -9.90 4.24
C LEU A 48 -8.31 -10.01 2.88
N VAL A 49 -8.21 -11.16 2.21
CA VAL A 49 -8.81 -11.36 0.88
C VAL A 49 -10.32 -11.16 0.94
N GLY A 50 -10.85 -10.33 0.04
CA GLY A 50 -12.26 -9.94 -0.03
C GLY A 50 -12.66 -8.84 0.97
N LYS A 51 -11.73 -8.29 1.76
CA LYS A 51 -12.01 -7.22 2.73
C LYS A 51 -11.53 -5.85 2.22
N ASN A 52 -12.10 -4.83 2.84
CA ASN A 52 -11.70 -3.45 2.63
C ASN A 52 -10.70 -3.02 3.71
N ASN A 53 -9.59 -2.42 3.29
CA ASN A 53 -8.65 -1.73 4.15
C ASN A 53 -8.84 -0.21 3.99
N ARG A 54 -9.29 0.46 5.05
CA ARG A 54 -9.42 1.92 5.05
C ARG A 54 -8.12 2.53 5.57
N ILE A 55 -7.42 3.23 4.68
CA ILE A 55 -6.18 3.92 4.98
C ILE A 55 -6.45 5.42 5.11
N THR A 56 -5.89 6.01 6.15
CA THR A 56 -5.78 7.47 6.29
C THR A 56 -4.36 7.86 5.95
N TYR A 57 -4.17 8.88 5.10
CA TYR A 57 -2.84 9.32 4.69
C TYR A 57 -2.64 10.81 4.91
N GLN A 58 -1.38 11.20 5.12
CA GLN A 58 -0.94 12.58 5.25
C GLN A 58 0.38 12.78 4.52
N PHE A 59 0.40 13.71 3.57
CA PHE A 59 1.65 14.14 2.93
C PHE A 59 2.50 14.94 3.93
N LYS A 60 3.74 14.52 4.11
CA LYS A 60 4.77 15.28 4.85
C LYS A 60 5.39 16.35 3.96
N ASP A 61 5.58 16.00 2.70
CA ASP A 61 5.96 16.91 1.61
C ASP A 61 5.43 16.37 0.26
N LYS A 62 6.01 16.81 -0.87
CA LYS A 62 5.58 16.40 -2.22
C LYS A 62 5.85 14.92 -2.55
N ASP A 63 6.77 14.28 -1.85
CA ASP A 63 7.28 12.94 -2.16
C ASP A 63 7.07 11.95 -1.01
N GLU A 64 6.93 12.40 0.23
CA GLU A 64 6.73 11.54 1.40
C GLU A 64 5.27 11.57 1.90
N VAL A 65 4.72 10.37 2.14
CA VAL A 65 3.39 10.18 2.73
C VAL A 65 3.45 9.24 3.93
N ASN A 66 2.84 9.65 5.02
CA ASN A 66 2.55 8.78 6.15
C ASN A 66 1.17 8.19 5.99
N VAL A 67 1.06 6.88 6.19
CA VAL A 67 -0.21 6.16 6.15
C VAL A 67 -0.49 5.50 7.49
N THR A 68 -1.76 5.40 7.83
CA THR A 68 -2.24 4.74 9.04
C THR A 68 -3.47 3.93 8.71
N TYR A 69 -3.50 2.68 9.19
CA TYR A 69 -4.59 1.75 8.99
C TYR A 69 -4.77 0.86 10.22
N ARG A 70 -5.93 0.23 10.34
CA ARG A 70 -6.20 -0.77 11.37
C ARG A 70 -6.73 -2.03 10.72
N MET A 71 -5.96 -3.12 10.81
CA MET A 71 -6.40 -4.41 10.31
C MET A 71 -7.59 -4.93 11.13
N PRO A 72 -8.51 -5.70 10.52
CA PRO A 72 -9.59 -6.36 11.25
C PRO A 72 -9.04 -7.21 12.40
N GLY A 73 -9.47 -6.90 13.64
CA GLY A 73 -9.02 -7.62 14.84
C GLY A 73 -7.69 -7.14 15.43
N ALA A 74 -7.02 -6.16 14.83
CA ALA A 74 -5.81 -5.59 15.39
C ALA A 74 -6.11 -4.72 16.62
N SER A 75 -5.29 -4.87 17.66
CA SER A 75 -5.36 -4.05 18.88
C SER A 75 -4.66 -2.70 18.74
N ARG A 76 -3.92 -2.49 17.65
CA ARG A 76 -3.13 -1.28 17.37
C ARG A 76 -3.21 -0.92 15.89
N ASP A 77 -2.89 0.34 15.60
CA ASP A 77 -2.75 0.82 14.23
C ASP A 77 -1.42 0.40 13.62
N GLY A 78 -1.46 0.08 12.34
CA GLY A 78 -0.28 0.02 11.48
C GLY A 78 0.07 1.44 11.02
N HIS A 79 1.37 1.74 11.02
CA HIS A 79 1.91 3.00 10.53
C HIS A 79 3.02 2.70 9.53
N GLU A 80 2.95 3.32 8.36
CA GLU A 80 3.98 3.20 7.34
C GLU A 80 4.32 4.57 6.77
N THR A 81 5.53 4.70 6.26
CA THR A 81 6.00 5.87 5.52
C THR A 81 6.38 5.41 4.13
N TRP A 82 5.82 6.06 3.12
CA TRP A 82 6.05 5.76 1.71
C TRP A 82 6.70 6.96 1.04
N VAL A 83 7.71 6.70 0.21
CA VAL A 83 8.42 7.71 -0.57
C VAL A 83 8.14 7.47 -2.05
N ARG A 84 7.79 8.53 -2.77
CA ARG A 84 7.56 8.50 -4.22
C ARG A 84 8.85 8.14 -4.94
N VAL A 85 8.87 7.00 -5.63
CA VAL A 85 9.94 6.64 -6.55
C VAL A 85 9.96 7.62 -7.73
N LYS A 86 11.15 8.14 -8.03
CA LYS A 86 11.40 9.04 -9.16
C LYS A 86 12.28 8.34 -10.19
N LEU A 87 12.12 8.75 -11.45
CA LEU A 87 12.92 8.31 -12.59
C LEU A 87 14.27 9.02 -12.70
N GLU A 88 14.70 9.76 -11.67
CA GLU A 88 16.01 10.42 -11.68
C GLU A 88 17.09 9.34 -11.77
N MET A 89 17.77 9.28 -12.92
CA MET A 89 18.96 8.45 -13.05
C MET A 89 19.99 8.93 -12.02
N PRO A 90 20.73 8.02 -11.36
CA PRO A 90 21.88 8.43 -10.57
C PRO A 90 22.85 9.22 -11.47
N GLU A 91 23.36 10.35 -10.98
CA GLU A 91 24.57 10.98 -11.53
C GLU A 91 25.80 10.08 -11.29
#